data_AF-A0A964IJX5-F1
#
_entry.id   AF-A0A964IJX5-F1
#
_cell.length_a   1.000
_cell.length_b   1.000
_cell.length_c   1.000
_cell.angle_alpha   90.00
_cell.angle_beta   90.00
_cell.angle_gamma   90.00
#
_symmetry.space_group_name_H-M   'P 1'
#
loop_
_entity.id
_entity.type
_entity.pdbx_description
1 polymer ?
#
loop_
_entity_poly.entity_id
_entity_poly.type
_entity_poly.pdbx_seq_one_letter_code
_entity_poly.pdbx_strand_id
1 'polypeptide(L)'
;MNRIFTYLSFVRFSHSVFALPFALTGALLAWRQAPFYWSQVAWVMVAMVSARSAAMGFNRLVDARFDALNPRTAMREIPRGAMGRGEATVFVIVSSILFILASVQLNTVCGLLSPVALAIVFWYSIAKRFTSYTQAFLGLAMAVAPVGGWFAAGGRWGWEPWWLGLAIGLWVGGFDILYACQDVEFDRAHGLNSIPVRFGIAQSLVISRVMHVATVICMAALAWLVPLGPIYLAGVAVVAALLIFEQSLVSAHDLSQVKRAFDLNGWVGILYFVTTGAALYVG
;
A
#
# COMPACT_ATOMS: atom_id res chain seq x y z
N MET A 1 -2.80 0.76 30.05
CA MET A 1 -2.61 0.26 28.67
C MET A 1 -1.12 0.00 28.46
N ASN A 2 -0.75 -1.21 28.02
CA ASN A 2 0.66 -1.58 27.85
C ASN A 2 1.29 -0.74 26.73
N ARG A 3 2.44 -0.09 26.95
CA ARG A 3 3.12 0.78 25.96
C ARG A 3 3.31 0.05 24.62
N ILE A 4 3.68 -1.23 24.67
CA ILE A 4 3.87 -2.09 23.48
C ILE A 4 2.60 -2.13 22.60
N PHE A 5 1.41 -2.27 23.20
CA PHE A 5 0.14 -2.27 22.45
C PHE A 5 -0.11 -0.92 21.78
N THR A 6 0.26 0.19 22.41
CA THR A 6 0.15 1.52 21.80
C THR A 6 1.03 1.63 20.55
N TYR A 7 2.29 1.17 20.61
CA TYR A 7 3.19 1.18 19.45
C TYR A 7 2.71 0.25 18.33
N LEU A 8 2.25 -0.97 18.65
CA LEU A 8 1.73 -1.91 17.65
C LEU A 8 0.44 -1.41 16.98
N SER A 9 -0.45 -0.77 17.74
CA SER A 9 -1.64 -0.09 17.22
C SER A 9 -1.27 1.10 16.34
N PHE A 10 -0.23 1.86 16.73
CA PHE A 10 0.24 3.03 16.00
C PHE A 10 0.77 2.67 14.60
N VAL A 11 1.45 1.53 14.48
CA VAL A 11 1.90 0.99 13.18
C VAL A 11 0.77 0.29 12.40
N ARG A 12 -0.33 -0.11 13.08
CA ARG A 12 -1.30 -1.10 12.58
C ARG A 12 -0.58 -2.32 12.02
N PHE A 13 0.11 -3.08 12.85
CA PHE A 13 0.89 -4.25 12.42
C PHE A 13 0.08 -5.25 11.57
N SER A 14 -1.22 -5.42 11.85
CA SER A 14 -2.13 -6.25 11.03
C SER A 14 -2.26 -5.77 9.58
N HIS A 15 -2.03 -4.48 9.32
CA HIS A 15 -2.05 -3.90 7.98
C HIS A 15 -0.69 -3.99 7.26
N SER A 16 0.41 -4.29 7.96
CA SER A 16 1.72 -4.54 7.32
C SER A 16 1.73 -5.81 6.47
N VAL A 17 0.83 -6.75 6.79
CA VAL A 17 0.55 -7.97 6.02
C VAL A 17 0.06 -7.66 4.60
N PHE A 18 -0.47 -6.45 4.33
CA PHE A 18 -0.95 -6.09 2.99
C PHE A 18 0.18 -5.76 2.03
N ALA A 19 1.27 -5.14 2.49
CA ALA A 19 2.32 -4.62 1.61
C ALA A 19 3.45 -5.63 1.38
N LEU A 20 3.78 -6.42 2.40
CA LEU A 20 4.88 -7.40 2.37
C LEU A 20 4.75 -8.43 1.23
N PRO A 21 3.58 -9.04 0.97
CA PRO A 21 3.41 -10.00 -0.12
C PRO A 21 3.81 -9.42 -1.49
N PHE A 22 3.58 -8.13 -1.74
CA PHE A 22 3.93 -7.51 -3.01
C PHE A 22 5.41 -7.22 -3.16
N ALA A 23 6.07 -6.75 -2.10
CA ALA A 23 7.53 -6.63 -2.09
C ALA A 23 8.19 -8.00 -2.34
N LEU A 24 7.70 -9.05 -1.67
CA LEU A 24 8.18 -10.41 -1.89
C LEU A 24 7.83 -10.94 -3.28
N THR A 25 6.67 -10.56 -3.86
CA THR A 25 6.33 -10.94 -5.25
C THR A 25 7.31 -10.31 -6.25
N GLY A 26 7.65 -9.03 -6.07
CA GLY A 26 8.68 -8.37 -6.88
C GLY A 26 10.03 -9.08 -6.77
N ALA A 27 10.43 -9.45 -5.55
CA ALA A 27 11.65 -10.21 -5.29
C ALA A 27 11.63 -11.60 -5.94
N LEU A 28 10.50 -12.32 -5.86
CA LEU A 28 10.32 -13.64 -6.47
C LEU A 28 10.42 -13.59 -8.00
N LEU A 29 9.83 -12.58 -8.64
CA LEU A 29 9.93 -12.42 -10.09
C LEU A 29 11.40 -12.13 -10.50
N ALA A 30 12.12 -11.33 -9.71
CA ALA A 30 13.54 -11.03 -9.92
C ALA A 30 14.47 -12.22 -9.67
N TRP A 31 14.06 -13.23 -8.89
CA TRP A 31 14.87 -14.42 -8.59
C TRP A 31 15.30 -15.19 -9.84
N ARG A 32 14.55 -15.06 -10.94
CA ARG A 32 14.92 -15.62 -12.25
C ARG A 32 16.18 -14.97 -12.86
N GLN A 33 16.52 -13.77 -12.43
CA GLN A 33 17.65 -13.00 -12.95
C GLN A 33 18.88 -13.04 -12.04
N ALA A 34 18.68 -13.26 -10.74
CA ALA A 34 19.77 -13.29 -9.76
C ALA A 34 19.41 -14.19 -8.56
N PRO A 35 20.40 -14.88 -7.96
CA PRO A 35 20.16 -15.67 -6.75
C PRO A 35 19.70 -14.76 -5.61
N PHE A 36 18.64 -15.18 -4.92
CA PHE A 36 18.04 -14.45 -3.82
C PHE A 36 18.23 -15.22 -2.52
N TYR A 37 18.88 -14.60 -1.53
CA TYR A 37 19.27 -15.24 -0.28
C TYR A 37 18.33 -14.90 0.87
N TRP A 38 18.25 -15.79 1.87
CA TRP A 38 17.46 -15.57 3.09
C TRP A 38 17.85 -14.29 3.86
N SER A 39 19.12 -13.89 3.80
CA SER A 39 19.58 -12.62 4.37
C SER A 39 18.92 -11.41 3.70
N GLN A 40 18.74 -11.43 2.38
CA GLN A 40 18.03 -10.37 1.65
C GLN A 40 16.54 -10.36 2.01
N VAL A 41 15.91 -11.53 2.16
CA VAL A 41 14.51 -11.62 2.66
C VAL A 41 14.39 -10.94 4.03
N ALA A 42 15.32 -11.21 4.95
CA ALA A 42 15.34 -10.57 6.26
C ALA A 42 15.45 -9.05 6.17
N TRP A 43 16.36 -8.53 5.35
CA TRP A 43 16.50 -7.09 5.14
C TRP A 43 15.30 -6.46 4.43
N VAL A 44 14.66 -7.15 3.49
CA VAL A 44 13.38 -6.70 2.88
C VAL A 44 12.30 -6.60 3.94
N MET A 45 12.19 -7.57 4.86
CA MET A 45 11.22 -7.51 5.96
C MET A 45 11.49 -6.32 6.88
N VAL A 46 12.75 -6.09 7.27
CA VAL A 46 13.12 -4.92 8.08
C VAL A 46 12.77 -3.63 7.33
N ALA A 47 13.15 -3.51 6.06
CA ALA A 47 12.86 -2.34 5.25
C ALA A 47 11.35 -2.07 5.15
N MET A 48 10.54 -3.09 4.88
CA MET A 48 9.08 -2.97 4.77
C MET A 48 8.42 -2.54 6.09
N VAL A 49 8.83 -3.16 7.21
CA VAL A 49 8.31 -2.79 8.53
C VAL A 49 8.72 -1.38 8.91
N SER A 50 9.97 -0.99 8.68
CA SER A 50 10.49 0.34 8.97
C SER A 50 9.84 1.42 8.10
N ALA A 51 9.73 1.21 6.78
CA ALA A 51 9.06 2.14 5.87
C ALA A 51 7.59 2.33 6.23
N ARG A 52 6.87 1.24 6.54
CA ARG A 52 5.46 1.31 6.95
C ARG A 52 5.30 2.03 8.28
N SER A 53 6.19 1.78 9.23
CA SER A 53 6.22 2.46 10.52
C SER A 53 6.43 3.96 10.37
N ALA A 54 7.40 4.36 9.55
CA ALA A 54 7.64 5.76 9.21
C ALA A 54 6.41 6.39 8.54
N ALA A 55 5.82 5.72 7.55
CA ALA A 55 4.63 6.18 6.83
C ALA A 55 3.44 6.44 7.75
N MET A 56 3.09 5.45 8.58
CA MET A 56 1.93 5.53 9.47
C MET A 56 2.17 6.54 10.59
N GLY A 57 3.39 6.59 11.12
CA GLY A 57 3.76 7.57 12.14
C GLY A 57 3.70 8.99 11.60
N PHE A 58 4.23 9.22 10.39
CA PHE A 58 4.19 10.53 9.75
C PHE A 58 2.75 10.95 9.43
N ASN A 59 1.94 10.04 8.87
CA ASN A 59 0.52 10.29 8.60
C ASN A 59 -0.22 10.74 9.86
N ARG A 60 -0.13 9.99 10.96
CA ARG A 60 -0.78 10.34 12.24
C ARG A 60 -0.24 11.64 12.83
N LEU A 61 1.07 11.90 12.69
CA LEU A 61 1.71 13.10 13.21
C LEU A 61 1.21 14.37 12.50
N VAL A 62 1.14 14.34 11.15
CA VAL A 62 0.70 15.50 10.37
C VAL A 62 -0.81 15.69 10.44
N ASP A 63 -1.58 14.61 10.53
CA ASP A 63 -3.04 14.66 10.55
C ASP A 63 -3.64 14.80 11.95
N ALA A 64 -2.83 14.76 13.01
CA ALA A 64 -3.29 14.81 14.41
C ALA A 64 -4.38 15.85 14.72
N ARG A 65 -4.29 17.05 14.14
CA ARG A 65 -5.32 18.10 14.32
C ARG A 65 -6.64 17.74 13.64
N PHE A 66 -6.60 17.25 12.41
CA PHE A 66 -7.80 16.81 11.69
C PHE A 66 -8.37 15.54 12.30
N ASP A 67 -7.50 14.63 12.73
CA ASP A 67 -7.88 13.39 13.37
C ASP A 67 -8.67 13.63 14.67
N ALA A 68 -8.33 14.68 15.42
CA ALA A 68 -9.05 15.08 16.63
C ALA A 68 -10.45 15.65 16.34
N LEU A 69 -10.68 16.19 15.14
CA LEU A 69 -11.97 16.78 14.72
C LEU A 69 -12.90 15.76 14.07
N ASN A 70 -12.36 14.70 13.45
CA ASN A 70 -13.17 13.66 12.81
C ASN A 70 -13.62 12.61 13.85
N PRO A 71 -14.94 12.40 14.05
CA PRO A 71 -15.47 11.42 15.01
C PRO A 71 -14.90 10.01 14.85
N ARG A 72 -14.57 9.61 13.61
CA ARG A 72 -14.02 8.29 13.28
C ARG A 72 -12.58 8.10 13.78
N THR A 73 -11.83 9.19 13.92
CA THR A 73 -10.39 9.16 14.22
C THR A 73 -10.02 9.87 15.53
N ALA A 74 -10.98 10.49 16.21
CA ALA A 74 -10.78 11.20 17.47
C ALA A 74 -10.19 10.30 18.59
N MET A 75 -10.38 8.98 18.47
CA MET A 75 -9.84 7.99 19.41
C MET A 75 -8.43 7.47 19.07
N ARG A 76 -7.76 8.02 18.06
CA ARG A 76 -6.36 7.70 17.74
C ARG A 76 -5.41 8.15 18.87
N GLU A 77 -4.20 7.61 18.85
CA GLU A 77 -3.23 7.68 19.95
C GLU A 77 -2.75 9.11 20.22
N ILE A 78 -2.52 9.92 19.18
CA ILE A 78 -2.10 11.32 19.36
C ILE A 78 -3.28 12.21 19.83
N PRO A 79 -4.46 12.20 19.18
CA PRO A 79 -5.61 12.98 19.66
C PRO A 79 -6.04 12.64 21.09
N ARG A 80 -6.03 11.36 21.48
CA ARG A 80 -6.39 10.92 22.83
C ARG A 80 -5.26 11.07 23.86
N GLY A 81 -4.10 11.60 23.47
CA GLY A 81 -2.96 11.81 24.35
C GLY A 81 -2.21 10.54 24.80
N ALA A 82 -2.46 9.39 24.17
CA ALA A 82 -1.75 8.15 24.45
C ALA A 82 -0.30 8.13 23.92
N MET A 83 0.02 9.00 22.95
CA MET A 83 1.36 9.23 22.42
C MET A 83 1.57 10.72 22.16
N GLY A 84 2.66 11.30 22.67
CA GLY A 84 2.99 12.71 22.46
C GLY A 84 3.51 12.98 21.05
N ARG A 85 3.40 14.23 20.57
CA ARG A 85 3.93 14.61 19.24
C ARG A 85 5.44 14.42 19.14
N GLY A 86 6.20 14.74 20.21
CA GLY A 86 7.64 14.51 20.26
C GLY A 86 8.01 13.03 20.17
N GLU A 87 7.28 12.16 20.89
CA GLU A 87 7.44 10.70 20.84
C GLU A 87 7.17 10.17 19.42
N ALA A 88 6.08 10.62 18.80
CA ALA A 88 5.75 10.26 17.41
C ALA A 88 6.80 10.75 16.40
N THR A 89 7.35 11.97 16.57
CA THR A 89 8.43 12.49 15.72
C THR A 89 9.69 11.64 15.82
N VAL A 90 10.13 11.30 17.05
CA VAL A 90 11.28 10.43 17.26
C VAL A 90 11.04 9.06 16.62
N PHE A 91 9.84 8.49 16.77
CA PHE A 91 9.47 7.23 16.15
C PHE A 91 9.58 7.26 14.62
N VAL A 92 9.11 8.34 13.98
CA VAL A 92 9.22 8.52 12.51
C VAL A 92 10.67 8.64 12.07
N ILE A 93 11.49 9.42 12.78
CA ILE A 93 12.91 9.60 12.46
C ILE A 93 13.66 8.27 12.57
N VAL A 94 13.51 7.56 13.69
CA VAL A 94 14.16 6.26 13.91
C VAL A 94 13.72 5.24 12.87
N SER A 95 12.42 5.16 12.57
CA SER A 95 11.90 4.25 11.54
C SER A 95 12.45 4.58 10.15
N SER A 96 12.63 5.86 9.83
CA SER A 96 13.20 6.31 8.55
C SER A 96 14.68 5.94 8.43
N ILE A 97 15.46 6.15 9.49
CA ILE A 97 16.88 5.77 9.55
C ILE A 97 17.02 4.25 9.39
N LEU A 98 16.22 3.47 10.12
CA LEU A 98 16.22 2.01 10.01
C LEU A 98 15.88 1.53 8.59
N PHE A 99 14.94 2.19 7.91
CA PHE A 99 14.62 1.89 6.52
C PHE A 99 15.79 2.15 5.57
N ILE A 100 16.47 3.29 5.70
CA ILE A 100 17.64 3.63 4.88
C ILE A 100 18.77 2.63 5.13
N LEU A 101 19.07 2.33 6.39
CA LEU A 101 20.10 1.35 6.76
C LEU A 101 19.79 -0.04 6.19
N ALA A 102 18.55 -0.52 6.34
CA ALA A 102 18.13 -1.79 5.75
C ALA A 102 18.24 -1.79 4.22
N SER A 103 17.93 -0.66 3.57
CA SER A 103 18.04 -0.51 2.12
C SER A 103 19.49 -0.54 1.62
N VAL A 104 20.43 0.05 2.37
CA VAL A 104 21.87 -0.03 2.07
C VAL A 104 22.39 -1.47 2.21
N GLN A 105 21.90 -2.21 3.20
CA GLN A 105 22.27 -3.62 3.38
C GLN A 105 21.73 -4.54 2.28
N LEU A 106 20.70 -4.13 1.54
CA LEU A 106 20.19 -4.87 0.39
C LEU A 106 21.11 -4.72 -0.82
N ASN A 107 21.36 -3.48 -1.26
CA ASN A 107 22.33 -3.13 -2.31
C ASN A 107 22.39 -1.60 -2.51
N THR A 108 23.36 -1.14 -3.31
CA THR A 108 23.56 0.28 -3.63
C THR A 108 22.34 0.94 -4.26
N VAL A 109 21.61 0.24 -5.15
CA VAL A 109 20.43 0.81 -5.82
C VAL A 109 19.31 1.08 -4.81
N CYS A 110 19.00 0.10 -3.96
CA CYS A 110 18.04 0.26 -2.87
C CYS A 110 18.45 1.39 -1.91
N GLY A 111 19.73 1.44 -1.53
CA GLY A 111 20.28 2.51 -0.69
C GLY A 111 20.06 3.90 -1.30
N LEU A 112 20.40 4.09 -2.57
CA LEU A 112 20.25 5.36 -3.29
C LEU A 112 18.78 5.77 -3.51
N LEU A 113 17.89 4.80 -3.74
CA LEU A 113 16.46 5.06 -3.95
C LEU A 113 15.68 5.23 -2.63
N SER A 114 16.22 4.79 -1.50
CA SER A 114 15.51 4.85 -0.21
C SER A 114 15.05 6.25 0.20
N PRO A 115 15.80 7.35 0.00
CA PRO A 115 15.29 8.70 0.31
C PRO A 115 14.13 9.10 -0.60
N VAL A 116 14.16 8.67 -1.87
CA VAL A 116 13.08 8.92 -2.84
C VAL A 116 11.82 8.16 -2.43
N ALA A 117 11.96 6.89 -2.01
CA ALA A 117 10.86 6.10 -1.49
C ALA A 117 10.21 6.76 -0.27
N LEU A 118 11.00 7.25 0.70
CA LEU A 118 10.48 7.98 1.86
C LEU A 118 9.78 9.28 1.44
N ALA A 119 10.33 10.02 0.48
CA ALA A 119 9.71 11.24 0.00
C ALA A 119 8.31 10.98 -0.59
N ILE A 120 8.15 9.93 -1.41
CA ILE A 120 6.85 9.52 -1.97
C ILE A 120 5.87 9.15 -0.83
N VAL A 121 6.34 8.34 0.11
CA VAL A 121 5.53 7.85 1.25
C VAL A 121 5.12 8.97 2.20
N PHE A 122 5.96 9.97 2.43
CA PHE A 122 5.58 11.13 3.24
C PHE A 122 4.68 12.10 2.47
N TRP A 123 4.93 12.27 1.17
CA TRP A 123 4.14 13.14 0.33
C TRP A 123 2.64 12.77 0.34
N TYR A 124 2.29 11.48 0.26
CA TYR A 124 0.88 11.07 0.29
C TYR A 124 0.15 11.59 1.54
N SER A 125 0.81 11.62 2.70
CA SER A 125 0.20 12.02 3.98
C SER A 125 -0.21 13.49 4.01
N ILE A 126 0.41 14.33 3.19
CA ILE A 126 0.07 15.75 3.07
C ILE A 126 -0.68 16.07 1.77
N ALA A 127 -0.75 15.14 0.82
CA ALA A 127 -1.31 15.36 -0.51
C ALA A 127 -2.76 15.88 -0.46
N LYS A 128 -3.57 15.45 0.51
CA LYS A 128 -4.95 15.94 0.70
C LYS A 128 -5.06 17.45 0.93
N ARG A 129 -3.97 18.14 1.28
CA ARG A 129 -3.92 19.60 1.47
C ARG A 129 -3.71 20.36 0.17
N PHE A 130 -3.24 19.68 -0.88
CA PHE A 130 -2.77 20.32 -2.12
C PHE A 130 -3.43 19.76 -3.39
N THR A 131 -3.97 18.54 -3.35
CA THR A 131 -4.51 17.88 -4.54
C THR A 131 -5.65 16.94 -4.21
N SER A 132 -6.64 16.88 -5.10
CA SER A 132 -7.75 15.94 -5.03
C SER A 132 -7.37 14.52 -5.42
N TYR A 133 -6.16 14.28 -5.95
CA TYR A 133 -5.71 12.94 -6.37
C TYR A 133 -4.95 12.20 -5.27
N THR A 134 -5.29 12.42 -4.00
CA THR A 134 -4.61 11.84 -2.82
C THR A 134 -4.50 10.32 -2.93
N GLN A 135 -5.58 9.66 -3.36
CA GLN A 135 -5.65 8.20 -3.53
C GLN A 135 -4.63 7.69 -4.57
N ALA A 136 -4.38 8.46 -5.63
CA ALA A 136 -3.37 8.11 -6.63
C ALA A 136 -1.95 8.20 -6.05
N PHE A 137 -1.68 9.16 -5.16
CA PHE A 137 -0.39 9.24 -4.45
C PHE A 137 -0.22 8.13 -3.42
N LEU A 138 -1.29 7.68 -2.76
CA LEU A 138 -1.23 6.48 -1.93
C LEU A 138 -0.93 5.24 -2.78
N GLY A 139 -1.58 5.12 -3.94
CA GLY A 139 -1.28 4.10 -4.94
C GLY A 139 0.19 4.11 -5.35
N LEU A 140 0.74 5.29 -5.66
CA LEU A 140 2.16 5.46 -5.98
C LEU A 140 3.07 5.03 -4.82
N ALA A 141 2.75 5.41 -3.58
CA ALA A 141 3.51 4.98 -2.40
C ALA A 141 3.53 3.45 -2.24
N MET A 142 2.44 2.77 -2.60
CA MET A 142 2.36 1.31 -2.57
C MET A 142 3.02 0.63 -3.76
N ALA A 143 3.04 1.28 -4.93
CA ALA A 143 3.74 0.80 -6.12
C ALA A 143 5.26 0.67 -5.90
N VAL A 144 5.82 1.46 -4.97
CA VAL A 144 7.25 1.38 -4.59
C VAL A 144 7.60 0.02 -3.99
N ALA A 145 6.68 -0.65 -3.30
CA ALA A 145 6.97 -1.91 -2.61
C ALA A 145 7.41 -3.05 -3.57
N PRO A 146 6.63 -3.45 -4.60
CA PRO A 146 7.06 -4.49 -5.55
C PRO A 146 8.30 -4.09 -6.36
N VAL A 147 8.43 -2.81 -6.75
CA VAL A 147 9.61 -2.31 -7.46
C VAL A 147 10.86 -2.39 -6.58
N GLY A 148 10.75 -2.00 -5.31
CA GLY A 148 11.81 -2.11 -4.33
C GLY A 148 12.19 -3.56 -4.06
N GLY A 149 11.22 -4.47 -3.97
CA GLY A 149 11.45 -5.91 -3.86
C GLY A 149 12.22 -6.51 -5.02
N TRP A 150 11.88 -6.11 -6.26
CA TRP A 150 12.61 -6.50 -7.46
C TRP A 150 14.08 -6.08 -7.41
N PHE A 151 14.35 -4.81 -7.12
CA PHE A 151 15.73 -4.32 -6.99
C PHE A 151 16.47 -4.94 -5.81
N ALA A 152 15.77 -5.20 -4.69
CA ALA A 152 16.35 -5.86 -3.51
C ALA A 152 16.86 -7.27 -3.82
N ALA A 153 16.19 -7.97 -4.73
CA ALA A 153 16.59 -9.29 -5.22
C ALA A 153 17.62 -9.25 -6.36
N GLY A 154 18.11 -8.07 -6.75
CA GLY A 154 19.11 -7.92 -7.81
C GLY A 154 18.51 -7.94 -9.22
N GLY A 155 17.19 -7.79 -9.35
CA GLY A 155 16.54 -7.59 -10.64
C GLY A 155 17.09 -6.34 -11.33
N ARG A 156 17.42 -6.47 -12.62
CA ARG A 156 18.06 -5.41 -13.40
C ARG A 156 17.04 -4.75 -14.31
N TRP A 157 17.24 -4.88 -15.62
CA TRP A 157 16.36 -4.37 -16.66
C TRP A 157 15.16 -5.28 -16.80
N GLY A 158 13.98 -4.69 -16.83
CA GLY A 158 12.72 -5.40 -16.95
C GLY A 158 11.53 -4.48 -16.89
N TRP A 159 10.47 -4.82 -17.61
CA TRP A 159 9.16 -4.16 -17.52
C TRP A 159 8.32 -4.75 -16.38
N GLU A 160 8.66 -5.94 -15.91
CA GLU A 160 8.01 -6.70 -14.84
C GLU A 160 7.78 -5.89 -13.56
N PRO A 161 8.80 -5.24 -12.94
CA PRO A 161 8.57 -4.49 -11.71
C PRO A 161 7.63 -3.29 -11.91
N TRP A 162 7.64 -2.69 -13.10
CA TRP A 162 6.82 -1.52 -13.42
C TRP A 162 5.36 -1.89 -13.65
N TRP A 163 5.09 -2.98 -14.37
CA TRP A 163 3.73 -3.51 -14.53
C TRP A 163 3.16 -4.01 -13.21
N LEU A 164 3.97 -4.67 -12.38
CA LEU A 164 3.56 -5.06 -11.04
C LEU A 164 3.30 -3.82 -10.17
N GLY A 165 4.21 -2.85 -10.14
CA GLY A 165 4.04 -1.59 -9.43
C GLY A 165 2.78 -0.85 -9.85
N LEU A 166 2.51 -0.75 -11.16
CA LEU A 166 1.31 -0.14 -11.70
C LEU A 166 0.04 -0.89 -11.27
N ALA A 167 0.03 -2.23 -11.37
CA ALA A 167 -1.09 -3.04 -10.93
C ALA A 167 -1.43 -2.80 -9.45
N ILE A 168 -0.42 -2.81 -8.58
CA ILE A 168 -0.60 -2.61 -7.13
C ILE A 168 -0.99 -1.17 -6.82
N GLY A 169 -0.40 -0.19 -7.49
CA GLY A 169 -0.74 1.21 -7.30
C GLY A 169 -2.18 1.53 -7.69
N LEU A 170 -2.65 0.99 -8.83
CA LEU A 170 -4.04 1.11 -9.27
C LEU A 170 -5.00 0.40 -8.33
N TRP A 171 -4.61 -0.78 -7.82
CA TRP A 171 -5.44 -1.55 -6.91
C TRP A 171 -5.65 -0.81 -5.59
N VAL A 172 -4.55 -0.34 -4.99
CA VAL A 172 -4.59 0.40 -3.72
C VAL A 172 -5.29 1.73 -3.88
N GLY A 173 -4.96 2.49 -4.92
CA GLY A 173 -5.69 3.73 -5.20
C GLY A 173 -7.19 3.49 -5.40
N GLY A 174 -7.57 2.40 -6.07
CA GLY A 174 -8.95 2.01 -6.30
C GLY A 174 -9.72 1.75 -5.01
N PHE A 175 -9.22 0.89 -4.11
CA PHE A 175 -9.93 0.62 -2.86
C PHE A 175 -9.85 1.78 -1.86
N ASP A 176 -8.79 2.60 -1.91
CA ASP A 176 -8.68 3.78 -1.06
C ASP A 176 -9.70 4.86 -1.45
N ILE A 177 -10.10 4.94 -2.72
CA ILE A 177 -11.26 5.75 -3.14
C ILE A 177 -12.53 5.28 -2.42
N LEU A 178 -12.79 3.97 -2.37
CA LEU A 178 -13.95 3.43 -1.66
C LEU A 178 -13.92 3.80 -0.18
N TYR A 179 -12.74 3.68 0.44
CA TYR A 179 -12.55 4.02 1.84
C TYR A 179 -12.78 5.50 2.12
N ALA A 180 -12.25 6.38 1.25
CA ALA A 180 -12.36 7.82 1.35
C ALA A 180 -13.79 8.35 1.15
N CYS A 181 -14.67 7.59 0.49
CA CYS A 181 -16.09 7.95 0.38
C CYS A 181 -16.79 8.11 1.74
N GLN A 182 -16.27 7.49 2.82
CA GLN A 182 -16.82 7.61 4.18
C GLN A 182 -16.53 8.97 4.83
N ASP A 183 -15.52 9.70 4.36
CA ASP A 183 -15.07 10.95 4.99
C ASP A 183 -15.41 12.19 4.14
N VAL A 184 -16.27 12.05 3.11
CA VAL A 184 -16.56 13.13 2.14
C VAL A 184 -17.08 14.40 2.80
N GLU A 185 -18.05 14.27 3.70
CA GLU A 185 -18.67 15.41 4.38
C GLU A 185 -17.66 16.10 5.29
N PHE A 186 -16.87 15.30 6.01
CA PHE A 186 -15.82 15.81 6.91
C PHE A 186 -14.73 16.54 6.12
N ASP A 187 -14.22 15.92 5.06
CA ASP A 187 -13.15 16.47 4.23
C ASP A 187 -13.60 17.79 3.59
N ARG A 188 -14.84 17.82 3.05
CA ARG A 188 -15.42 19.04 2.47
C ARG A 188 -15.55 20.16 3.51
N ALA A 189 -16.04 19.86 4.71
CA ALA A 189 -16.20 20.84 5.78
C ALA A 189 -14.88 21.44 6.27
N HIS A 190 -13.77 20.69 6.15
CA HIS A 190 -12.44 21.11 6.61
C HIS A 190 -11.50 21.52 5.48
N GLY A 191 -12.00 21.69 4.25
CA GLY A 191 -11.21 22.11 3.09
C GLY A 191 -10.14 21.10 2.66
N LEU A 192 -10.33 19.82 2.98
CA LEU A 192 -9.47 18.72 2.54
C LEU A 192 -9.91 18.24 1.16
N ASN A 193 -8.92 17.83 0.36
CA ASN A 193 -9.12 17.37 -1.00
C ASN A 193 -9.03 15.85 -1.07
N SER A 194 -9.92 15.25 -1.87
CA SER A 194 -9.90 13.84 -2.22
C SER A 194 -10.69 13.63 -3.51
N ILE A 195 -10.55 12.46 -4.15
CA ILE A 195 -11.31 12.11 -5.35
C ILE A 195 -12.83 12.18 -5.06
N PRO A 196 -13.32 11.61 -3.94
CA PRO A 196 -14.71 11.75 -3.51
C PRO A 196 -15.19 13.19 -3.27
N VAL A 197 -14.36 14.06 -2.69
CA VAL A 197 -14.73 15.47 -2.49
C VAL A 197 -14.89 16.21 -3.82
N ARG A 198 -14.00 15.95 -4.78
CA ARG A 198 -14.00 16.63 -6.09
C ARG A 198 -15.07 16.12 -7.05
N PHE A 199 -15.23 14.80 -7.14
CA PHE A 199 -16.09 14.17 -8.15
C PHE A 199 -17.43 13.67 -7.61
N GLY A 200 -17.60 13.61 -6.28
CA GLY A 200 -18.75 12.99 -5.65
C GLY A 200 -18.63 11.47 -5.57
N ILE A 201 -19.51 10.85 -4.77
CA ILE A 201 -19.44 9.42 -4.44
C ILE A 201 -19.64 8.57 -5.71
N ALA A 202 -20.69 8.83 -6.50
CA ALA A 202 -21.02 8.00 -7.66
C ALA A 202 -19.89 7.93 -8.70
N GLN A 203 -19.33 9.07 -9.08
CA GLN A 203 -18.20 9.14 -10.02
C GLN A 203 -16.94 8.53 -9.43
N SER A 204 -16.70 8.68 -8.12
CA SER A 204 -15.57 8.07 -7.44
C SER A 204 -15.62 6.54 -7.46
N LEU A 205 -16.81 5.95 -7.28
CA LEU A 205 -16.99 4.51 -7.46
C LEU A 205 -16.68 4.06 -8.90
N VAL A 206 -17.04 4.86 -9.91
CA VAL A 206 -16.67 4.56 -11.31
C VAL A 206 -15.15 4.62 -11.51
N ILE A 207 -14.47 5.65 -11.00
CA ILE A 207 -13.01 5.78 -11.06
C ILE A 207 -12.34 4.57 -10.38
N SER A 208 -12.82 4.18 -9.19
CA SER A 208 -12.34 3.01 -8.47
C SER A 208 -12.46 1.71 -9.29
N ARG A 209 -13.61 1.49 -9.94
CA ARG A 209 -13.82 0.33 -10.83
C ARG A 209 -12.88 0.32 -12.02
N VAL A 210 -12.68 1.48 -12.67
CA VAL A 210 -11.73 1.60 -13.79
C VAL A 210 -10.31 1.26 -13.33
N MET A 211 -9.89 1.73 -12.15
CA MET A 211 -8.59 1.40 -11.58
C MET A 211 -8.47 -0.10 -11.29
N HIS A 212 -9.50 -0.74 -10.73
CA HIS A 212 -9.50 -2.19 -10.48
C HIS A 212 -9.48 -3.04 -11.76
N VAL A 213 -10.21 -2.63 -12.80
CA VAL A 213 -10.13 -3.29 -14.12
C VAL A 213 -8.71 -3.15 -14.68
N ALA A 214 -8.13 -1.96 -14.61
CA ALA A 214 -6.76 -1.72 -15.05
C ALA A 214 -5.73 -2.53 -14.23
N THR A 215 -5.93 -2.73 -12.93
CA THR A 215 -5.14 -3.66 -12.11
C THR A 215 -5.15 -5.06 -12.70
N VAL A 216 -6.33 -5.62 -12.98
CA VAL A 216 -6.47 -6.99 -13.51
C VAL A 216 -5.79 -7.11 -14.88
N ILE A 217 -5.94 -6.10 -15.74
CA ILE A 217 -5.25 -6.04 -17.03
C ILE A 217 -3.73 -6.03 -16.83
N CYS A 218 -3.21 -5.21 -15.91
CA CYS A 218 -1.77 -5.15 -15.64
C CYS A 218 -1.22 -6.47 -15.08
N MET A 219 -1.97 -7.14 -14.21
CA MET A 219 -1.61 -8.47 -13.71
C MET A 219 -1.64 -9.50 -14.84
N ALA A 220 -2.71 -9.57 -15.64
CA ALA A 220 -2.77 -10.48 -16.78
C ALA A 220 -1.64 -10.21 -17.79
N ALA A 221 -1.27 -8.95 -18.01
CA ALA A 221 -0.18 -8.55 -18.89
C ALA A 221 1.20 -9.06 -18.42
N LEU A 222 1.41 -9.27 -17.10
CA LEU A 222 2.65 -9.87 -16.60
C LEU A 222 2.87 -11.28 -17.12
N ALA A 223 1.81 -12.05 -17.42
CA ALA A 223 1.93 -13.39 -18.00
C ALA A 223 2.53 -13.40 -19.41
N TRP A 224 2.57 -12.24 -20.08
CA TRP A 224 3.19 -12.05 -21.40
C TRP A 224 4.68 -11.71 -21.29
N LEU A 225 5.06 -11.05 -20.19
CA LEU A 225 6.45 -10.71 -19.90
C LEU A 225 7.20 -11.87 -19.26
N VAL A 226 6.49 -12.66 -18.44
CA VAL A 226 7.03 -13.82 -17.73
C VAL A 226 6.09 -14.99 -18.01
N PRO A 227 6.58 -16.13 -18.54
CA PRO A 227 5.75 -17.30 -18.82
C PRO A 227 5.34 -17.99 -17.49
N LEU A 228 4.36 -17.43 -16.79
CA LEU A 228 3.88 -17.88 -15.47
C LEU A 228 2.81 -18.98 -15.57
N GLY A 229 2.38 -19.33 -16.79
CA GLY A 229 1.47 -20.44 -17.03
C GLY A 229 0.05 -20.29 -16.45
N PRO A 230 -0.78 -21.35 -16.51
CA PRO A 230 -2.19 -21.30 -16.14
C PRO A 230 -2.45 -21.06 -14.65
N ILE A 231 -1.55 -21.52 -13.76
CA ILE A 231 -1.70 -21.35 -12.30
C ILE A 231 -1.74 -19.86 -11.93
N TYR A 232 -0.87 -19.06 -12.55
CA TYR A 232 -0.86 -17.62 -12.35
C TYR A 232 -2.13 -16.96 -12.87
N LEU A 233 -2.56 -17.29 -14.08
CA LEU A 233 -3.79 -16.73 -14.67
C LEU A 233 -5.04 -17.11 -13.86
N ALA A 234 -5.09 -18.31 -13.30
CA ALA A 234 -6.15 -18.70 -12.36
C ALA A 234 -6.12 -17.83 -11.09
N GLY A 235 -4.93 -17.55 -10.54
CA GLY A 235 -4.77 -16.61 -9.43
C GLY A 235 -5.27 -15.19 -9.76
N VAL A 236 -4.92 -14.67 -10.94
CA VAL A 236 -5.42 -13.37 -11.44
C VAL A 236 -6.94 -13.38 -11.60
N ALA A 237 -7.53 -14.47 -12.08
CA ALA A 237 -8.99 -14.61 -12.20
C ALA A 237 -9.69 -14.60 -10.83
N VAL A 238 -9.10 -15.25 -9.82
CA VAL A 238 -9.63 -15.20 -8.44
C VAL A 238 -9.50 -13.79 -7.85
N VAL A 239 -8.39 -13.10 -8.09
CA VAL A 239 -8.24 -11.67 -7.71
C VAL A 239 -9.33 -10.83 -8.38
N ALA A 240 -9.57 -11.00 -9.68
CA ALA A 240 -10.62 -10.28 -10.39
C ALA A 240 -12.01 -10.53 -9.79
N ALA A 241 -12.33 -11.79 -9.44
CA ALA A 241 -13.58 -12.14 -8.77
C ALA A 241 -13.71 -11.48 -7.39
N LEU A 242 -12.62 -11.40 -6.62
CA LEU A 242 -12.61 -10.70 -5.33
C LEU A 242 -12.86 -9.20 -5.49
N LEU A 243 -12.25 -8.55 -6.48
CA LEU A 243 -12.46 -7.12 -6.76
C LEU A 243 -13.89 -6.84 -7.26
N ILE A 244 -14.46 -7.72 -8.09
CA ILE A 244 -15.88 -7.63 -8.49
C ILE A 244 -16.78 -7.74 -7.26
N PHE A 245 -16.52 -8.71 -6.38
CA PHE A 245 -17.28 -8.88 -5.15
C PHE A 245 -17.17 -7.64 -4.26
N GLU A 246 -15.95 -7.13 -4.03
CA GLU A 246 -15.69 -5.90 -3.29
C GLU A 246 -16.51 -4.71 -3.83
N GLN A 247 -16.48 -4.50 -5.15
CA GLN A 247 -17.20 -3.41 -5.81
C GLN A 247 -18.73 -3.56 -5.76
N SER A 248 -19.23 -4.78 -5.58
CA SER A 248 -20.67 -5.04 -5.44
C SER A 248 -21.20 -4.77 -4.02
N LEU A 249 -20.32 -4.71 -3.01
CA LEU A 249 -20.70 -4.41 -1.63
C LEU A 249 -21.02 -2.93 -1.40
N VAL A 250 -20.60 -2.04 -2.31
CA VAL A 250 -20.70 -0.59 -2.13
C VAL A 250 -21.48 0.04 -3.27
N SER A 251 -22.36 0.98 -2.93
CA SER A 251 -23.11 1.76 -3.90
C SER A 251 -23.11 3.23 -3.53
N ALA A 252 -23.48 4.10 -4.48
CA ALA A 252 -23.55 5.54 -4.22
C ALA A 252 -24.57 5.92 -3.12
N HIS A 253 -25.50 5.02 -2.81
CA HIS A 253 -26.57 5.23 -1.84
C HIS A 253 -26.37 4.40 -0.56
N ASP A 254 -25.42 3.46 -0.56
CA ASP A 254 -25.13 2.59 0.58
C ASP A 254 -23.61 2.33 0.68
N LEU A 255 -23.01 2.98 1.67
CA LEU A 255 -21.60 2.83 2.05
C LEU A 255 -21.42 1.99 3.34
N SER A 256 -22.49 1.36 3.85
CA SER A 256 -22.45 0.63 5.12
C SER A 256 -21.44 -0.52 5.13
N GLN A 257 -21.20 -1.13 3.97
CA GLN A 257 -20.28 -2.26 3.81
C GLN A 257 -18.86 -1.88 3.36
N VAL A 258 -18.49 -0.58 3.32
CA VAL A 258 -17.13 -0.16 2.92
C VAL A 258 -16.05 -0.81 3.78
N LYS A 259 -16.29 -1.00 5.09
CA LYS A 259 -15.34 -1.73 5.95
C LYS A 259 -15.13 -3.17 5.48
N ARG A 260 -16.20 -3.88 5.14
CA ARG A 260 -16.13 -5.27 4.65
C ARG A 260 -15.39 -5.32 3.31
N ALA A 261 -15.70 -4.40 2.40
CA ALA A 261 -14.99 -4.24 1.14
C ALA A 261 -13.47 -4.01 1.37
N PHE A 262 -13.12 -3.13 2.30
CA PHE A 262 -11.73 -2.89 2.68
C PHE A 262 -11.04 -4.13 3.27
N ASP A 263 -11.71 -4.88 4.15
CA ASP A 263 -11.12 -6.06 4.80
C ASP A 263 -10.83 -7.19 3.79
N LEU A 264 -11.59 -7.31 2.69
CA LEU A 264 -11.34 -8.28 1.62
C LEU A 264 -9.99 -8.07 0.93
N ASN A 265 -9.52 -6.83 0.84
CA ASN A 265 -8.24 -6.50 0.22
C ASN A 265 -7.04 -7.15 0.97
N GLY A 266 -7.23 -7.61 2.21
CA GLY A 266 -6.19 -8.33 2.95
C GLY A 266 -5.83 -9.67 2.33
N TRP A 267 -6.79 -10.31 1.68
CA TRP A 267 -6.60 -11.62 1.04
C TRP A 267 -5.95 -11.52 -0.33
N VAL A 268 -6.17 -10.42 -1.05
CA VAL A 268 -5.67 -10.22 -2.42
C VAL A 268 -4.15 -10.35 -2.48
N GLY A 269 -3.43 -9.68 -1.57
CA GLY A 269 -1.96 -9.72 -1.56
C GLY A 269 -1.38 -11.11 -1.27
N ILE A 270 -1.96 -11.83 -0.31
CA ILE A 270 -1.52 -13.18 0.05
C ILE A 270 -1.80 -14.15 -1.11
N LEU A 271 -3.02 -14.12 -1.64
CA LEU A 271 -3.43 -14.95 -2.76
C LEU A 271 -2.53 -14.73 -3.98
N TYR A 272 -2.29 -13.47 -4.33
CA TYR A 272 -1.48 -13.11 -5.49
C TYR A 272 -0.02 -13.57 -5.31
N PHE A 273 0.56 -13.39 -4.12
CA PHE A 273 1.91 -13.87 -3.81
C PHE A 273 2.01 -15.40 -3.90
N VAL A 274 1.09 -16.14 -3.27
CA VAL A 274 1.09 -17.61 -3.26
C VAL A 274 0.91 -18.17 -4.67
N THR A 275 -0.03 -17.63 -5.45
CA THR A 275 -0.28 -18.11 -6.82
C THR A 275 0.88 -17.78 -7.76
N THR A 276 1.52 -16.61 -7.61
CA THR A 276 2.74 -16.27 -8.36
C THR A 276 3.91 -17.17 -7.99
N GLY A 277 4.12 -17.45 -6.69
CA GLY A 277 5.16 -18.35 -6.22
C GLY A 277 4.95 -19.80 -6.70
N ALA A 278 3.71 -20.29 -6.63
CA ALA A 278 3.35 -21.62 -7.12
C ALA A 278 3.55 -21.74 -8.64
N ALA A 279 3.17 -20.71 -9.40
CA ALA A 279 3.39 -20.64 -10.83
C ALA A 279 4.88 -20.73 -11.20
N LEU A 280 5.75 -20.00 -10.47
CA LEU A 280 7.20 -20.02 -10.68
C LEU A 280 7.87 -21.33 -10.25
N TYR A 281 7.26 -22.09 -9.35
CA TYR A 281 7.78 -23.38 -8.89
C TYR A 281 7.41 -24.53 -9.84
N VAL A 282 6.20 -24.48 -10.42
CA VAL A 282 5.66 -25.55 -11.26
C VAL A 282 6.01 -25.37 -12.74
N GLY A 283 6.11 -24.12 -13.22
CA GLY A 283 6.41 -23.78 -14.61
C GLY A 283 7.89 -23.51 -14.86
#